data_AF-A0A0M9GAG4-F1
#
_entry.id   AF-A0A0M9GAG4-F1
#
_cell.length_a   1.000
_cell.length_b   1.000
_cell.length_c   1.000
_cell.angle_alpha   90.00
_cell.angle_beta   90.00
_cell.angle_gamma   90.00
#
_symmetry.space_group_name_H-M   'P 1'
#
loop_
_entity.id
_entity.type
_entity.pdbx_description
1 polymer ?
#
loop_
_entity_poly.entity_id
_entity_poly.type
_entity_poly.pdbx_seq_one_letter_code
_entity_poly.pdbx_strand_id
1 'polypeptide(L)'
;MKVKDLRIFLSDRGLECSGCQEKSDFVRMAHQYRSLNPAGSAEKRAVPAKKFWEAWADIAHAECEKAVRLRSNDPTTEPFKSVCSTLRSATDSYLMQHGRKVANQLKKTPHHLLQTSFKDIYFEAGSHLFQILADYCLASPAAQENCQSLGAVMSAMDGACGADFKMWTTNVGIENTNPMYEIIDTRDDL
;
A
#
# COMPACT_ATOMS: atom_id res chain seq x y z
N MET A 1 -14.07 -29.31 -2.90
CA MET A 1 -14.66 -28.02 -2.51
C MET A 1 -16.08 -28.18 -1.99
N LYS A 2 -16.43 -27.42 -0.94
CA LYS A 2 -17.79 -27.24 -0.44
C LYS A 2 -18.50 -26.14 -1.24
N VAL A 3 -19.83 -26.08 -1.18
CA VAL A 3 -20.63 -25.03 -1.88
C VAL A 3 -20.23 -23.62 -1.41
N LYS A 4 -19.88 -23.46 -0.13
CA LYS A 4 -19.37 -22.21 0.42
C LYS A 4 -18.09 -21.75 -0.29
N ASP A 5 -17.12 -22.65 -0.49
CA ASP A 5 -15.87 -22.34 -1.19
C ASP A 5 -16.10 -21.98 -2.67
N LEU A 6 -17.09 -22.62 -3.31
CA LEU A 6 -17.48 -22.32 -4.69
C LEU A 6 -18.16 -20.95 -4.81
N ARG A 7 -18.98 -20.56 -3.84
CA ARG A 7 -19.59 -19.22 -3.80
C ARG A 7 -18.53 -18.14 -3.61
N ILE A 8 -17.55 -18.36 -2.72
CA ILE A 8 -16.41 -17.46 -2.54
C ILE A 8 -15.63 -17.33 -3.85
N PHE A 9 -15.26 -18.46 -4.49
CA PHE A 9 -14.54 -18.45 -5.76
C PHE A 9 -15.21 -17.61 -6.86
N LEU A 10 -16.55 -17.67 -6.94
CA LEU A 10 -17.34 -16.92 -7.91
C LEU A 10 -17.50 -15.45 -7.51
N SER A 11 -17.80 -15.19 -6.23
CA SER A 11 -17.94 -13.84 -5.68
C SER A 11 -16.64 -13.05 -5.83
N ASP A 12 -15.49 -13.68 -5.57
CA ASP A 12 -14.16 -13.10 -5.76
C ASP A 12 -13.93 -12.66 -7.20
N ARG A 13 -14.68 -13.19 -8.17
CA ARG A 13 -14.63 -12.89 -9.61
C ARG A 13 -15.76 -11.98 -10.09
N GLY A 14 -16.53 -11.40 -9.15
CA GLY A 14 -17.71 -10.59 -9.47
C GLY A 14 -18.85 -11.40 -10.09
N LEU A 15 -18.86 -12.72 -9.89
CA LEU A 15 -19.87 -13.62 -10.41
C LEU A 15 -20.78 -14.09 -9.28
N GLU A 16 -22.09 -13.92 -9.45
CA GLU A 16 -23.09 -14.54 -8.59
C GLU A 16 -23.85 -15.62 -9.35
N CYS A 17 -24.08 -16.78 -8.72
CA CYS A 17 -24.95 -17.80 -9.31
C CYS A 17 -26.39 -17.62 -8.84
N SER A 18 -27.13 -16.73 -9.49
CA SER A 18 -28.51 -16.39 -9.16
C SER A 18 -29.54 -17.50 -9.48
N GLY A 19 -29.11 -18.70 -9.90
CA GLY A 19 -29.97 -19.86 -10.16
C GLY A 19 -29.38 -21.22 -9.79
N CYS A 20 -28.22 -21.29 -9.14
CA CYS A 20 -27.64 -22.58 -8.74
C CYS A 20 -28.37 -23.16 -7.53
N GLN A 21 -29.06 -24.28 -7.72
CA GLN A 21 -29.69 -25.03 -6.62
C GLN A 21 -28.82 -26.19 -6.15
N GLU A 22 -28.06 -26.80 -7.07
CA GLU A 22 -27.22 -27.94 -6.77
C GLU A 22 -25.72 -27.60 -6.81
N LYS A 23 -24.92 -28.37 -6.07
CA LYS A 23 -23.46 -28.23 -6.05
C LYS A 23 -22.85 -28.39 -7.46
N SER A 24 -23.44 -29.23 -8.30
CA SER A 24 -23.06 -29.47 -9.69
C SER A 24 -23.09 -28.19 -10.53
N ASP A 25 -24.09 -27.32 -10.32
CA ASP A 25 -24.23 -26.05 -11.03
C ASP A 25 -23.10 -25.08 -10.68
N PHE A 26 -22.77 -24.97 -9.38
CA PHE A 26 -21.65 -24.16 -8.90
C PHE A 26 -20.30 -24.65 -9.44
N VAL A 27 -20.11 -25.97 -9.52
CA VAL A 27 -18.88 -26.57 -10.09
C VAL A 27 -18.77 -26.31 -11.59
N ARG A 28 -19.87 -26.47 -12.33
CA ARG A 28 -19.92 -26.19 -13.77
C ARG A 28 -19.55 -24.73 -14.06
N MET A 29 -20.13 -23.81 -13.29
CA MET A 29 -19.85 -22.39 -13.44
C MET A 29 -18.42 -22.04 -13.03
N ALA A 30 -17.92 -22.59 -11.92
CA ALA A 30 -16.52 -22.40 -11.51
C ALA A 30 -15.53 -22.92 -12.58
N HIS A 31 -15.85 -24.04 -13.25
CA HIS A 31 -15.01 -24.56 -14.34
C HIS A 31 -15.07 -23.68 -15.60
N GLN A 32 -16.25 -23.17 -15.94
CA GLN A 32 -16.45 -22.26 -17.08
C GLN A 32 -15.67 -20.95 -16.92
N TYR A 33 -15.61 -20.42 -15.70
CA TYR A 33 -14.95 -19.15 -15.39
C TYR A 33 -13.61 -19.33 -14.66
N ARG A 34 -12.99 -20.52 -14.76
CA ARG A 34 -11.71 -20.82 -14.10
C ARG A 34 -10.56 -19.91 -14.52
N SER A 35 -10.62 -19.39 -15.75
CA SER A 35 -9.65 -18.48 -16.34
C SER A 35 -9.95 -17.00 -16.09
N LEU A 36 -11.11 -16.68 -15.51
CA LEU A 36 -11.42 -15.31 -15.10
C LEU A 36 -10.62 -15.03 -13.83
N ASN A 37 -9.83 -13.96 -13.82
CA ASN A 37 -9.16 -13.54 -12.60
C ASN A 37 -10.16 -12.90 -11.64
N PRO A 38 -9.90 -12.92 -10.32
CA PRO A 38 -10.71 -12.21 -9.33
C PRO A 38 -10.98 -10.76 -9.74
N ALA A 39 -12.20 -10.27 -9.51
CA ALA A 39 -12.52 -8.86 -9.65
C ALA A 39 -11.61 -8.07 -8.70
N GLY A 40 -10.84 -7.13 -9.25
CA GLY A 40 -9.79 -6.41 -8.50
C GLY A 40 -8.39 -7.02 -8.62
N SER A 41 -8.21 -8.13 -9.35
CA SER A 41 -6.86 -8.51 -9.78
C SER A 41 -6.40 -7.51 -10.84
N ALA A 42 -5.82 -6.40 -10.40
CA ALA A 42 -4.85 -5.70 -11.23
C ALA A 42 -3.86 -6.76 -11.74
N GLU A 43 -3.46 -6.70 -13.01
CA GLU A 43 -2.33 -7.51 -13.49
C GLU A 43 -1.24 -7.48 -12.40
N LYS A 44 -0.80 -8.67 -11.94
CA LYS A 44 0.17 -8.79 -10.84
C LYS A 44 1.19 -7.67 -10.96
N ARG A 45 1.14 -6.69 -10.03
CA ARG A 45 2.01 -5.51 -10.10
C ARG A 45 3.44 -5.99 -10.30
N ALA A 46 4.07 -5.53 -11.39
CA ALA A 46 5.43 -5.94 -11.68
C ALA A 46 6.34 -5.49 -10.53
N VAL A 47 7.00 -6.45 -9.88
CA VAL A 47 7.90 -6.16 -8.77
C VAL A 47 9.18 -5.54 -9.36
N PRO A 48 9.53 -4.29 -9.00
CA PRO A 48 10.70 -3.63 -9.57
C PRO A 48 11.99 -4.32 -9.13
N ALA A 49 13.02 -4.26 -9.99
CA ALA A 49 14.36 -4.77 -9.69
C ALA A 49 15.15 -3.78 -8.80
N LYS A 50 14.59 -3.42 -7.64
CA LYS A 50 15.15 -2.49 -6.65
C LYS A 50 15.08 -3.09 -5.24
N LYS A 51 15.70 -2.43 -4.26
CA LYS A 51 15.48 -2.79 -2.86
C LYS A 51 14.11 -2.32 -2.38
N PHE A 52 13.63 -2.93 -1.30
CA PHE A 52 12.35 -2.61 -0.68
C PHE A 52 12.16 -1.10 -0.44
N TRP A 53 13.13 -0.47 0.22
CA TRP A 53 13.07 0.95 0.57
C TRP A 53 13.20 1.87 -0.65
N GLU A 54 14.05 1.53 -1.63
CA GLU A 54 14.21 2.32 -2.87
C GLU A 54 12.89 2.34 -3.68
N ALA A 55 12.23 1.18 -3.81
CA ALA A 55 10.97 1.07 -4.54
C ALA A 55 9.85 1.89 -3.87
N TRP A 56 9.73 1.79 -2.55
CA TRP A 56 8.72 2.53 -1.80
C TRP A 56 9.04 4.02 -1.67
N ALA A 57 10.31 4.42 -1.66
CA ALA A 57 10.71 5.82 -1.73
C ALA A 57 10.25 6.47 -3.05
N ASP A 58 10.40 5.77 -4.17
CA ASP A 58 9.90 6.24 -5.47
C ASP A 58 8.36 6.34 -5.50
N ILE A 59 7.66 5.39 -4.86
CA ILE A 59 6.20 5.43 -4.71
C ILE A 59 5.78 6.63 -3.83
N ALA A 60 6.44 6.85 -2.69
CA ALA A 60 6.17 7.98 -1.80
C ALA A 60 6.34 9.33 -2.51
N HIS A 61 7.39 9.46 -3.32
CA HIS A 61 7.60 10.62 -4.17
C HIS A 61 6.44 10.82 -5.16
N ALA A 62 6.04 9.75 -5.85
CA ALA A 62 4.95 9.80 -6.83
C ALA A 62 3.59 10.14 -6.20
N GLU A 63 3.26 9.58 -5.03
CA GLU A 63 2.03 9.92 -4.30
C GLU A 63 2.06 11.36 -3.80
N CYS A 64 3.21 11.87 -3.36
CA CYS A 64 3.35 13.29 -3.01
C CYS A 64 3.11 14.20 -4.22
N GLU A 65 3.77 13.94 -5.36
CA GLU A 65 3.54 14.75 -6.58
C GLU A 65 2.08 14.71 -7.03
N LYS A 66 1.44 13.54 -6.93
CA LYS A 66 0.02 13.37 -7.23
C LYS A 66 -0.85 14.22 -6.29
N ALA A 67 -0.59 14.21 -4.99
CA ALA A 67 -1.31 15.04 -4.01
C ALA A 67 -1.13 16.55 -4.29
N VAL A 68 0.08 16.98 -4.68
CA VAL A 68 0.34 18.37 -5.10
C VAL A 68 -0.49 18.74 -6.33
N ARG A 69 -0.50 17.88 -7.35
CA ARG A 69 -1.29 18.10 -8.58
C ARG A 69 -2.79 18.14 -8.31
N LEU A 70 -3.30 17.29 -7.41
CA LEU A 70 -4.71 17.30 -7.00
C LEU A 70 -5.13 18.63 -6.37
N ARG A 71 -4.19 19.31 -5.70
CA ARG A 71 -4.37 20.66 -5.14
C ARG A 71 -4.14 21.79 -6.16
N SER A 72 -4.05 21.45 -7.45
CA SER A 72 -3.79 22.39 -8.56
C SER A 72 -2.47 23.16 -8.45
N ASN A 73 -1.47 22.55 -7.79
CA ASN A 73 -0.11 23.10 -7.68
C ASN A 73 0.87 22.35 -8.57
N ASP A 74 2.03 22.95 -8.83
CA ASP A 74 3.12 22.34 -9.62
C ASP A 74 4.14 21.66 -8.69
N PRO A 75 4.32 20.31 -8.76
CA PRO A 75 5.28 19.58 -7.92
C PRO A 75 6.74 19.97 -8.18
N THR A 76 7.05 20.65 -9.28
CA THR A 76 8.42 21.08 -9.61
C THR A 76 8.79 22.43 -8.98
N THR A 77 7.82 23.11 -8.36
CA THR A 77 8.02 24.42 -7.71
C THR A 77 8.23 24.30 -6.20
N GLU A 78 8.89 25.30 -5.60
CA GLU A 78 9.00 25.38 -4.13
C GLU A 78 7.67 25.85 -3.51
N PRO A 79 7.29 25.34 -2.32
CA PRO A 79 8.02 24.39 -1.48
C PRO A 79 7.80 22.91 -1.85
N PHE A 80 6.91 22.61 -2.80
CA PHE A 80 6.42 21.26 -3.09
C PHE A 80 7.51 20.30 -3.55
N LYS A 81 8.44 20.78 -4.37
CA LYS A 81 9.61 20.02 -4.82
C LYS A 81 10.45 19.54 -3.63
N SER A 82 10.78 20.46 -2.71
CA SER A 82 11.54 20.14 -1.50
C SER A 82 10.79 19.15 -0.61
N VAL A 83 9.50 19.38 -0.37
CA VAL A 83 8.65 18.47 0.43
C VAL A 83 8.63 17.06 -0.17
N CYS A 84 8.33 16.90 -1.47
CA CYS A 84 8.27 15.57 -2.08
C CYS A 84 9.65 14.88 -2.13
N SER A 85 10.73 15.64 -2.35
CA SER A 85 12.09 15.12 -2.25
C SER A 85 12.42 14.64 -0.83
N THR A 86 12.02 15.39 0.19
CA THR A 86 12.23 15.01 1.59
C THR A 86 11.42 13.77 1.95
N LEU A 87 10.17 13.65 1.49
CA LEU A 87 9.36 12.43 1.66
C LEU A 87 10.05 11.21 1.06
N ARG A 88 10.63 11.33 -0.13
CA ARG A 88 11.41 10.27 -0.77
C ARG A 88 12.59 9.85 0.10
N SER A 89 13.42 10.81 0.53
CA SER A 89 14.61 10.54 1.34
C SER A 89 14.27 9.99 2.73
N ALA A 90 13.21 10.48 3.36
CA ALA A 90 12.72 9.99 4.64
C ALA A 90 12.23 8.54 4.51
N THR A 91 11.46 8.25 3.45
CA THR A 91 10.96 6.90 3.18
C THR A 91 12.09 5.91 2.96
N ASP A 92 13.08 6.27 2.14
CA ASP A 92 14.26 5.43 1.89
C ASP A 92 14.99 5.12 3.21
N SER A 93 15.30 6.15 3.99
CA SER A 93 16.03 6.02 5.26
C SER A 93 15.25 5.22 6.30
N TYR A 94 13.96 5.53 6.48
CA TYR A 94 13.09 4.91 7.46
C TYR A 94 12.89 3.42 7.14
N LEU A 95 12.50 3.09 5.91
CA LEU A 95 12.30 1.69 5.51
C LEU A 95 13.61 0.92 5.41
N MET A 96 14.75 1.57 5.12
CA MET A 96 16.05 0.94 5.23
C MET A 96 16.35 0.55 6.68
N GLN A 97 16.09 1.42 7.65
CA GLN A 97 16.32 1.13 9.07
C GLN A 97 15.34 0.07 9.61
N HIS A 98 14.04 0.31 9.46
CA HIS A 98 13.00 -0.52 10.05
C HIS A 98 12.77 -1.80 9.24
N GLY A 99 12.71 -1.70 7.90
CA GLY A 99 12.55 -2.85 7.01
C GLY A 99 13.74 -3.81 7.09
N ARG A 100 14.98 -3.32 7.17
CA ARG A 100 16.15 -4.20 7.39
C ARG A 100 16.10 -4.91 8.74
N LYS A 101 15.66 -4.23 9.79
CA LYS A 101 15.48 -4.84 11.11
C LYS A 101 14.43 -5.96 11.07
N VAL A 102 13.27 -5.71 10.47
CA VAL A 102 12.20 -6.71 10.29
C VAL A 102 12.69 -7.89 9.44
N ALA A 103 13.34 -7.62 8.31
CA ALA A 103 13.90 -8.65 7.45
C ALA A 103 14.85 -9.59 8.23
N ASN A 104 15.79 -9.01 9.00
CA ASN A 104 16.74 -9.76 9.81
C ASN A 104 16.03 -10.61 10.89
N GLN A 105 15.06 -10.04 11.60
CA GLN A 105 14.32 -10.74 12.66
C GLN A 105 13.53 -11.94 12.10
N LEU A 106 12.97 -11.80 10.90
CA LEU A 106 12.15 -12.82 10.25
C LEU A 106 12.95 -13.73 9.31
N LYS A 107 14.28 -13.58 9.25
CA LYS A 107 15.17 -14.31 8.32
C LYS A 107 14.73 -14.19 6.85
N LYS A 108 14.20 -13.03 6.47
CA LYS A 108 13.80 -12.66 5.10
C LYS A 108 14.85 -11.74 4.49
N THR A 109 14.85 -11.64 3.16
CA THR A 109 15.65 -10.64 2.43
C THR A 109 14.81 -9.40 2.13
N PRO A 110 15.42 -8.24 1.83
CA PRO A 110 14.68 -7.07 1.36
C PRO A 110 13.81 -7.37 0.14
N HIS A 111 14.26 -8.28 -0.74
CA HIS A 111 13.47 -8.68 -1.91
C HIS A 111 12.18 -9.43 -1.52
N HIS A 112 12.22 -10.29 -0.50
CA HIS A 112 11.00 -10.96 -0.01
C HIS A 112 10.00 -9.95 0.57
N LEU A 113 10.47 -8.95 1.32
CA LEU A 113 9.60 -7.87 1.81
C LEU A 113 8.96 -7.11 0.64
N LEU A 114 9.76 -6.78 -0.38
CA LEU A 114 9.28 -6.10 -1.58
C LEU A 114 8.19 -6.91 -2.30
N GLN A 115 8.43 -8.20 -2.54
CA GLN A 115 7.45 -9.10 -3.15
C GLN A 115 6.13 -9.13 -2.38
N THR A 116 6.17 -9.23 -1.05
CA THR A 116 4.94 -9.19 -0.24
C THR A 116 4.26 -7.83 -0.33
N SER A 117 5.01 -6.74 -0.19
CA SER A 117 4.45 -5.39 -0.22
C SER A 117 3.77 -5.03 -1.54
N PHE A 118 4.10 -5.73 -2.63
CA PHE A 118 3.48 -5.54 -3.95
C PHE A 118 2.23 -6.41 -4.19
N LYS A 119 1.85 -7.27 -3.23
CA LYS A 119 0.54 -7.93 -3.23
C LYS A 119 -0.53 -6.88 -2.88
N ASP A 120 -1.71 -7.01 -3.48
CA ASP A 120 -2.78 -5.98 -3.51
C ASP A 120 -3.01 -5.29 -2.16
N ILE A 121 -3.35 -6.07 -1.13
CA ILE A 121 -3.73 -5.53 0.17
C ILE A 121 -2.60 -4.75 0.87
N TYR A 122 -1.35 -5.21 0.75
CA TYR A 122 -0.20 -4.53 1.36
C TYR A 122 0.19 -3.28 0.59
N PHE A 123 0.08 -3.36 -0.74
CA PHE A 123 0.35 -2.23 -1.62
C PHE A 123 -0.65 -1.12 -1.34
N GLU A 124 -1.93 -1.44 -1.28
CA GLU A 124 -3.01 -0.49 -1.01
C GLU A 124 -2.86 0.16 0.37
N ALA A 125 -2.62 -0.63 1.42
CA ALA A 125 -2.37 -0.09 2.75
C ALA A 125 -1.13 0.82 2.77
N GLY A 126 -0.04 0.44 2.10
CA GLY A 126 1.18 1.24 2.03
C GLY A 126 0.96 2.55 1.28
N SER A 127 0.31 2.50 0.12
CA SER A 127 -0.06 3.68 -0.66
C SER A 127 -0.98 4.63 0.13
N HIS A 128 -1.93 4.09 0.88
CA HIS A 128 -2.82 4.88 1.74
C HIS A 128 -2.05 5.62 2.84
N LEU A 129 -1.09 4.96 3.50
CA LEU A 129 -0.22 5.63 4.48
C LEU A 129 0.58 6.79 3.86
N PHE A 130 1.07 6.62 2.62
CA PHE A 130 1.76 7.70 1.92
C PHE A 130 0.82 8.85 1.52
N GLN A 131 -0.46 8.57 1.25
CA GLN A 131 -1.46 9.61 1.04
C GLN A 131 -1.71 10.42 2.31
N ILE A 132 -1.93 9.75 3.45
CA ILE A 132 -2.04 10.41 4.77
C ILE A 132 -0.82 11.30 5.04
N LEU A 133 0.39 10.77 4.82
CA LEU A 133 1.63 11.52 5.03
C LEU A 133 1.75 12.73 4.09
N ALA A 134 1.42 12.56 2.82
CA ALA A 134 1.44 13.65 1.85
C ALA A 134 0.42 14.74 2.21
N ASP A 135 -0.80 14.35 2.59
CA ASP A 135 -1.84 15.30 3.00
C ASP A 135 -1.47 16.05 4.28
N TYR A 136 -0.88 15.38 5.26
CA TYR A 136 -0.31 16.01 6.44
C TYR A 136 0.73 17.07 6.08
N CYS A 137 1.69 16.73 5.21
CA CYS A 137 2.76 17.64 4.82
C CYS A 137 2.30 18.78 3.91
N LEU A 138 1.21 18.61 3.16
CA LEU A 138 0.66 19.61 2.26
C LEU A 138 -0.49 20.43 2.88
N ALA A 139 -0.91 20.11 4.11
CA ALA A 139 -2.07 20.69 4.77
C ALA A 139 -2.02 22.22 4.89
N SER A 140 -0.83 22.80 5.11
CA SER A 140 -0.65 24.25 5.28
C SER A 140 0.79 24.68 4.96
N PRO A 141 1.07 25.97 4.74
CA PRO A 141 2.44 26.48 4.55
C PRO A 141 3.39 26.12 5.71
N ALA A 142 2.91 26.16 6.95
CA ALA A 142 3.71 25.77 8.11
C ALA A 142 4.03 24.27 8.13
N ALA A 143 3.07 23.43 7.71
CA ALA A 143 3.31 21.99 7.56
C ALA A 143 4.30 21.69 6.42
N GLN A 144 4.21 22.44 5.32
CA GLN A 144 5.14 22.34 4.19
C GLN A 144 6.56 22.68 4.62
N GLU A 145 6.75 23.80 5.34
CA GLU A 145 8.06 24.17 5.90
C GLU A 145 8.62 23.10 6.83
N ASN A 146 7.80 22.57 7.74
CA ASN A 146 8.21 21.50 8.64
C ASN A 146 8.60 20.21 7.88
N CYS A 147 7.82 19.83 6.87
CA CYS A 147 8.08 18.64 6.05
C CYS A 147 9.24 18.78 5.06
N GLN A 148 9.92 19.93 5.00
CA GLN A 148 11.24 20.01 4.36
C GLN A 148 12.34 19.40 5.23
N SER A 149 12.09 19.18 6.53
CA SER A 149 13.02 18.52 7.45
C SER A 149 12.85 16.99 7.44
N LEU A 150 13.94 16.27 7.16
CA LEU A 150 13.98 14.81 7.20
C LEU A 150 13.48 14.25 8.53
N GLY A 151 13.92 14.82 9.65
CA GLY A 151 13.57 14.36 10.99
C GLY A 151 12.08 14.54 11.31
N ALA A 152 11.48 15.62 10.82
CA ALA A 152 10.05 15.86 10.99
C ALA A 152 9.21 14.83 10.22
N VAL A 153 9.59 14.54 8.96
CA VAL A 153 8.90 13.53 8.15
C VAL A 153 9.08 12.13 8.74
N MET A 154 10.28 11.76 9.19
CA MET A 154 10.50 10.47 9.86
C MET A 154 9.66 10.34 11.14
N SER A 155 9.53 11.42 11.92
CA SER A 155 8.67 11.44 13.11
C SER A 155 7.18 11.30 12.75
N ALA A 156 6.75 11.89 11.63
CA ALA A 156 5.40 11.73 11.11
C ALA A 156 5.13 10.28 10.67
N MET A 157 6.13 9.60 10.09
CA MET A 157 6.08 8.18 9.71
C MET A 157 6.02 7.21 10.90
N ASP A 158 6.41 7.66 12.09
CA ASP A 158 6.27 6.92 13.36
C ASP A 158 4.86 7.07 13.98
N GLY A 159 3.89 7.60 13.22
CA GLY A 159 2.48 7.66 13.63
C GLY A 159 2.02 9.02 14.16
N ALA A 160 2.88 10.05 14.22
CA ALA A 160 2.46 11.37 14.71
C ALA A 160 1.36 12.03 13.85
N CYS A 161 1.22 11.60 12.58
CA CYS A 161 0.16 12.04 11.66
C CYS A 161 -0.88 10.95 11.37
N GLY A 162 -0.93 9.87 12.17
CA GLY A 162 -1.77 8.70 11.91
C GLY A 162 -1.18 7.69 10.92
N ALA A 163 -0.07 8.03 10.23
CA ALA A 163 0.62 7.09 9.36
C ALA A 163 1.61 6.20 10.15
N ASP A 164 1.20 5.00 10.55
CA ASP A 164 2.07 4.03 11.26
C ASP A 164 2.77 3.06 10.27
N PHE A 165 3.90 3.52 9.72
CA PHE A 165 4.71 2.70 8.81
C PHE A 165 5.41 1.53 9.49
N LYS A 166 5.61 1.59 10.81
CA LYS A 166 6.23 0.49 11.57
C LYS A 166 5.29 -0.71 11.65
N MET A 167 4.02 -0.47 11.95
CA MET A 167 2.97 -1.50 11.94
C MET A 167 2.87 -2.11 10.54
N TRP A 168 2.78 -1.28 9.50
CA TRP A 168 2.69 -1.75 8.12
C TRP A 168 3.91 -2.61 7.71
N THR A 169 5.13 -2.11 7.92
CA THR A 169 6.36 -2.83 7.55
C THR A 169 6.48 -4.16 8.27
N THR A 170 6.06 -4.23 9.54
CA THR A 170 6.05 -5.47 10.32
C THR A 170 5.08 -6.48 9.73
N ASN A 171 3.86 -6.05 9.38
CA ASN A 171 2.82 -6.90 8.80
C ASN A 171 3.15 -7.37 7.38
N VAL A 172 3.82 -6.54 6.57
CA VAL A 172 4.46 -6.98 5.32
C VAL A 172 5.47 -8.10 5.60
N GLY A 173 6.27 -7.95 6.66
CA GLY A 173 7.24 -8.97 7.06
C GLY A 173 6.61 -10.31 7.42
N ILE A 174 5.58 -10.30 8.27
CA ILE A 174 4.91 -11.53 8.74
C ILE A 174 3.79 -12.02 7.83
N GLU A 175 3.49 -11.29 6.76
CA GLU A 175 2.42 -11.58 5.81
C GLU A 175 1.04 -11.67 6.48
N ASN A 176 0.78 -10.74 7.40
CA ASN A 176 -0.51 -10.62 8.08
C ASN A 176 -1.38 -9.56 7.41
N THR A 177 -2.50 -9.99 6.82
CA THR A 177 -3.40 -9.12 6.04
C THR A 177 -4.41 -8.38 6.90
N ASN A 178 -4.75 -8.86 8.10
CA ASN A 178 -5.87 -8.28 8.88
C ASN A 178 -5.64 -6.79 9.23
N PRO A 179 -4.45 -6.39 9.75
CA PRO A 179 -4.19 -4.98 10.05
C PRO A 179 -4.09 -4.11 8.79
N MET A 180 -3.94 -4.70 7.60
CA MET A 180 -3.91 -3.93 6.36
C MET A 180 -5.29 -3.42 5.99
N TYR A 181 -6.34 -4.23 6.23
CA TYR A 181 -7.72 -3.77 6.10
C TYR A 181 -8.01 -2.64 7.10
N GLU A 182 -7.56 -2.76 8.35
CA GLU A 182 -7.72 -1.68 9.34
C GLU A 182 -7.06 -0.37 8.88
N ILE A 183 -5.86 -0.44 8.29
CA ILE A 183 -5.21 0.74 7.69
C ILE A 183 -6.05 1.31 6.55
N ILE A 184 -6.58 0.47 5.67
CA ILE A 184 -7.37 0.93 4.51
C ILE A 184 -8.73 1.50 4.95
N ASP A 185 -9.38 0.91 5.95
CA ASP A 185 -10.71 1.32 6.43
C ASP A 185 -10.68 2.73 7.05
N THR A 186 -9.52 3.22 7.53
CA THR A 186 -9.37 4.63 7.94
C THR A 186 -9.63 5.64 6.82
N ARG A 187 -9.70 5.18 5.56
CA ARG A 187 -10.04 5.99 4.40
C ARG A 187 -11.49 6.50 4.41
N ASP A 188 -12.42 5.79 5.06
CA ASP A 188 -13.84 6.16 5.06
C ASP A 188 -14.22 7.17 6.16
N ASP A 189 -13.30 7.44 7.11
CA ASP A 189 -13.51 8.33 8.25
C ASP A 189 -12.95 9.76 8.04
N LEU A 190 -12.37 10.06 6.86
CA LEU A 190 -11.79 11.38 6.48
C LEU A 190 -12.55 12.02 5.31
#